data_AF-A0AAJ1SAG3-F1
#
_entry.id   AF-A0AAJ1SAG3-F1
#
_cell.length_a   1.000
_cell.length_b   1.000
_cell.length_c   1.000
_cell.angle_alpha   90.00
_cell.angle_beta   90.00
_cell.angle_gamma   90.00
#
_symmetry.space_group_name_H-M   'P 1'
#
loop_
_entity.id
_entity.type
_entity.pdbx_description
1 polymer ?
#
loop_
_entity_poly.entity_id
_entity_poly.type
_entity_poly.pdbx_seq_one_letter_code
_entity_poly.pdbx_strand_id
1 'polypeptide(L)'
;MSGHEQVKASRATVDKGIVGLLEAVWAAGLETQFSCQGGGLPGRPPAPASITFATVDDALRFMRATMERSYWYNRLTMQLAEPIENFGPVRAHVHWPAIDDHTGDSVTAALTNIWAGRQRPDDVFTRARR
;
A
#
# COMPACT_ATOMS: atom_id res chain seq x y z
N MET A 1 -15.81 -8.05 17.66
CA MET A 1 -15.49 -7.91 16.21
C MET A 1 -15.39 -6.44 15.91
N SER A 2 -14.20 -5.90 15.72
CA SER A 2 -14.03 -4.52 15.23
C SER A 2 -13.31 -4.63 13.88
N GLY A 3 -14.08 -4.88 12.82
CA GLY A 3 -13.58 -4.69 11.47
C GLY A 3 -13.36 -3.19 11.23
N HIS A 4 -12.35 -2.82 10.46
CA HIS A 4 -12.16 -1.42 10.07
C HIS A 4 -13.37 -0.92 9.28
N GLU A 5 -13.66 0.39 9.41
CA GLU A 5 -14.70 1.04 8.62
C GLU A 5 -14.42 0.79 7.13
N GLN A 6 -15.38 0.19 6.43
CA GLN A 6 -15.34 -0.01 5.00
C GLN A 6 -16.04 1.14 4.28
N VAL A 7 -15.51 1.54 3.12
CA VAL A 7 -16.11 2.58 2.26
C VAL A 7 -16.18 2.10 0.81
N LYS A 8 -17.13 2.64 0.05
CA LYS A 8 -17.25 2.37 -1.38
C LYS A 8 -16.21 3.20 -2.16
N ALA A 9 -15.29 2.49 -2.82
CA ALA A 9 -14.35 3.06 -3.77
C ALA A 9 -14.87 2.89 -5.22
N SER A 10 -14.11 3.35 -6.20
CA SER A 10 -14.47 3.32 -7.62
C SER A 10 -14.65 1.90 -8.17
N ARG A 11 -13.91 0.92 -7.64
CA ARG A 11 -13.94 -0.48 -8.11
C ARG A 11 -14.47 -1.50 -7.11
N ALA A 12 -14.34 -1.24 -5.81
CA ALA A 12 -14.68 -2.19 -4.76
C ALA A 12 -15.00 -1.50 -3.43
N THR A 13 -15.55 -2.25 -2.48
CA THR A 13 -15.63 -1.83 -1.08
C THR A 13 -14.31 -2.17 -0.39
N VAL A 14 -13.70 -1.19 0.28
CA VAL A 14 -12.34 -1.32 0.84
C VAL A 14 -12.23 -0.62 2.20
N ASP A 15 -11.18 -0.95 2.95
CA ASP A 15 -10.80 -0.28 4.19
C ASP A 15 -10.64 1.24 3.99
N LYS A 16 -11.30 2.06 4.84
CA LYS A 16 -11.24 3.53 4.75
C LYS A 16 -9.82 4.09 4.83
N GLY A 17 -8.94 3.43 5.59
CA GLY A 17 -7.56 3.87 5.77
C GLY A 17 -6.68 3.70 4.54
N ILE A 18 -7.07 2.86 3.56
CA ILE A 18 -6.28 2.58 2.36
C ILE A 18 -6.96 3.05 1.06
N VAL A 19 -8.23 3.44 1.10
CA VAL A 19 -9.02 3.81 -0.09
C VAL A 19 -8.31 4.83 -1.00
N GLY A 20 -7.70 5.86 -0.42
CA GLY A 20 -7.02 6.91 -1.19
C GLY A 20 -5.81 6.39 -1.97
N LEU A 21 -5.08 5.44 -1.40
CA LEU A 21 -3.96 4.79 -2.09
C LEU A 21 -4.47 3.90 -3.23
N LEU A 22 -5.52 3.11 -2.98
CA LEU A 22 -6.09 2.23 -4.00
C LEU A 22 -6.63 3.00 -5.19
N GLU A 23 -7.34 4.11 -4.97
CA GLU A 23 -7.81 4.97 -6.06
C GLU A 23 -6.65 5.49 -6.93
N ALA A 24 -5.55 5.90 -6.30
CA ALA A 24 -4.39 6.40 -7.03
C ALA A 24 -3.65 5.28 -7.80
N VAL A 25 -3.55 4.08 -7.20
CA VAL A 25 -2.98 2.89 -7.84
C VAL A 25 -3.82 2.44 -9.04
N TRP A 26 -5.14 2.41 -8.89
CA TRP A 26 -6.07 2.06 -9.97
C TRP A 26 -6.09 3.10 -11.09
N ALA A 27 -6.02 4.39 -10.76
CA ALA A 27 -5.90 5.46 -11.75
C ALA A 27 -4.61 5.37 -12.57
N ALA A 28 -3.54 4.80 -12.00
CA ALA A 28 -2.29 4.51 -12.70
C ALA A 28 -2.31 3.20 -13.51
N GLY A 29 -3.44 2.50 -13.56
CA GLY A 29 -3.63 1.28 -14.34
C GLY A 29 -2.96 0.05 -13.74
N LEU A 30 -2.82 -0.02 -12.41
CA LEU A 30 -2.36 -1.21 -11.70
C LEU A 30 -3.57 -1.96 -11.15
N GLU A 31 -3.59 -3.29 -11.32
CA GLU A 31 -4.70 -4.13 -10.88
C GLU A 31 -4.43 -4.75 -9.51
N THR A 32 -5.42 -4.69 -8.62
CA THR A 32 -5.34 -5.23 -7.25
C THR A 32 -6.45 -6.25 -7.01
N GLN A 33 -6.20 -7.26 -6.17
CA GLN A 33 -7.20 -8.26 -5.79
C GLN A 33 -7.69 -8.10 -4.35
N PHE A 34 -6.77 -7.88 -3.42
CA PHE A 34 -7.07 -7.78 -2.00
C PHE A 34 -6.25 -6.65 -1.39
N SER A 35 -6.76 -6.08 -0.30
CA SER A 35 -6.06 -5.07 0.46
C SER A 35 -6.44 -5.15 1.94
N CYS A 36 -5.54 -4.66 2.78
CA CYS A 36 -5.79 -4.46 4.21
C CYS A 36 -5.07 -3.18 4.63
N GLN A 37 -5.74 -2.29 5.36
CA GLN A 37 -5.14 -1.07 5.88
C GLN A 37 -4.15 -1.31 7.04
N GLY A 38 -4.06 -2.56 7.53
CA GLY A 38 -3.29 -2.90 8.74
C GLY A 38 -3.92 -2.33 10.01
N GLY A 39 -3.20 -2.38 11.13
CA GLY A 39 -3.69 -1.93 12.43
C GLY A 39 -3.70 -3.03 13.48
N GLY A 40 -4.08 -2.70 14.70
CA GLY A 40 -3.97 -3.62 15.83
C GLY A 40 -5.05 -3.39 16.87
N LEU A 41 -5.35 -4.45 17.61
CA LEU A 41 -6.10 -4.34 18.86
C LEU A 41 -5.16 -3.78 19.94
N PRO A 42 -5.69 -3.03 20.93
CA PRO A 42 -4.92 -2.62 22.09
C PRO A 42 -4.16 -3.80 22.71
N GLY A 43 -2.86 -3.64 22.94
CA GLY A 43 -2.00 -4.68 23.54
C GLY A 43 -1.42 -5.72 22.58
N ARG A 44 -1.58 -5.56 21.26
CA ARG A 44 -0.88 -6.38 20.25
C ARG A 44 -0.06 -5.52 19.29
N PRO A 45 1.06 -6.03 18.75
CA PRO A 45 1.76 -5.36 17.65
C PRO A 45 0.79 -5.11 16.48
N PRO A 46 0.78 -3.91 15.89
CA PRO A 46 -0.10 -3.62 14.76
C PRO A 46 0.26 -4.52 13.57
N ALA A 47 -0.76 -5.11 12.96
CA ALA A 47 -0.61 -5.82 11.70
C ALA A 47 -0.19 -4.83 10.60
N PRO A 48 0.70 -5.24 9.68
CA PRO A 48 1.09 -4.41 8.55
C PRO A 48 -0.10 -4.17 7.62
N ALA A 49 -0.06 -3.05 6.91
CA ALA A 49 -0.92 -2.79 5.77
C ALA A 49 -0.40 -3.55 4.54
N SER A 50 -1.29 -3.90 3.62
CA SER A 50 -0.91 -4.65 2.42
C SER A 50 -1.83 -4.43 1.22
N ILE A 51 -1.26 -4.62 0.02
CA ILE A 51 -1.98 -4.78 -1.24
C ILE A 51 -1.50 -6.07 -1.90
N THR A 52 -2.45 -6.88 -2.35
CA THR A 52 -2.21 -8.00 -3.25
C THR A 52 -2.50 -7.56 -4.68
N PHE A 53 -1.49 -7.59 -5.53
CA PHE A 53 -1.64 -7.25 -6.95
C PHE A 53 -2.10 -8.45 -7.77
N ALA A 54 -2.83 -8.19 -8.85
CA ALA A 54 -3.29 -9.23 -9.76
C ALA A 54 -2.12 -9.91 -10.52
N THR A 55 -1.03 -9.17 -10.73
CA THR A 55 0.18 -9.65 -11.40
C THR A 55 1.43 -9.27 -10.61
N VAL A 56 2.51 -10.02 -10.80
CA VAL A 56 3.84 -9.67 -10.27
C VAL A 56 4.36 -8.37 -10.90
N ASP A 57 4.05 -8.13 -12.19
CA ASP A 57 4.47 -6.91 -12.88
C ASP A 57 3.87 -5.65 -12.25
N ASP A 58 2.58 -5.65 -11.91
CA ASP A 58 1.95 -4.51 -11.24
C ASP A 58 2.56 -4.24 -9.86
N ALA A 59 2.88 -5.28 -9.10
CA ALA A 59 3.59 -5.12 -7.84
C ALA A 59 5.00 -4.54 -8.03
N LEU A 60 5.74 -4.99 -9.05
CA LEU A 60 7.05 -4.45 -9.38
C LEU A 60 6.97 -2.98 -9.81
N ARG A 61 5.98 -2.62 -10.63
CA ARG A 61 5.69 -1.24 -11.02
C ARG A 61 5.35 -0.39 -9.80
N PHE A 62 4.55 -0.92 -8.87
CA PHE A 62 4.22 -0.26 -7.62
C PHE A 62 5.46 0.02 -6.77
N MET A 63 6.26 -1.01 -6.53
CA MET A 63 7.51 -0.91 -5.77
C MET A 63 8.44 0.11 -6.41
N ARG A 64 8.75 -0.05 -7.71
CA ARG A 64 9.66 0.83 -8.45
C ARG A 64 9.25 2.30 -8.37
N ALA A 65 8.00 2.62 -8.70
CA ALA A 65 7.51 4.00 -8.68
C ALA A 65 7.59 4.61 -7.28
N THR A 66 7.30 3.82 -6.25
CA THR A 66 7.40 4.25 -4.85
C THR A 66 8.85 4.52 -4.45
N MET A 67 9.79 3.64 -4.84
CA MET A 67 11.22 3.78 -4.56
C MET A 67 11.88 4.95 -5.31
N GLU A 68 11.42 5.25 -6.53
CA GLU A 68 11.93 6.39 -7.31
C GLU A 68 11.53 7.72 -6.68
N ARG A 69 10.34 7.80 -6.08
CA ARG A 69 9.73 9.03 -5.56
C ARG A 69 9.96 9.27 -4.08
N SER A 70 10.44 8.27 -3.35
CA SER A 70 10.56 8.36 -1.90
C SER A 70 11.75 7.59 -1.33
N TYR A 71 12.15 7.95 -0.11
CA TYR A 71 13.17 7.20 0.64
C TYR A 71 12.60 5.94 1.33
N TRP A 72 11.30 5.65 1.18
CA TRP A 72 10.59 4.52 1.82
C TRP A 72 10.96 3.12 1.29
N TYR A 73 11.87 3.02 0.33
CA TYR A 73 12.23 1.76 -0.34
C TYR A 73 12.75 0.67 0.60
N ASN A 74 13.13 1.01 1.83
CA ASN A 74 13.62 0.08 2.85
C ASN A 74 12.53 -0.43 3.82
N ARG A 75 11.26 -0.02 3.68
CA ARG A 75 10.15 -0.42 4.57
C ARG A 75 9.02 -1.18 3.86
N LEU A 76 9.12 -1.31 2.54
CA LEU A 76 8.20 -2.09 1.72
C LEU A 76 8.81 -3.46 1.48
N THR A 77 8.03 -4.50 1.73
CA THR A 77 8.42 -5.86 1.41
C THR A 77 7.45 -6.41 0.39
N MET A 78 7.99 -7.03 -0.66
CA MET A 78 7.22 -7.79 -1.62
C MET A 78 7.44 -9.28 -1.38
N GLN A 79 6.35 -10.03 -1.24
CA GLN A 79 6.36 -11.49 -1.17
C GLN A 79 5.59 -12.05 -2.35
N LEU A 80 6.15 -13.05 -3.00
CA LEU A 80 5.42 -13.83 -3.98
C LEU A 80 4.51 -14.80 -3.23
N ALA A 81 3.23 -14.84 -3.59
CA ALA A 81 2.35 -15.92 -3.15
C ALA A 81 2.47 -17.09 -4.12
N GLU A 82 2.50 -18.28 -3.53
CA GLU A 82 2.33 -19.51 -4.28
C GLU A 82 1.03 -19.44 -5.10
N PRO A 83 1.02 -19.98 -6.33
CA PRO A 83 -0.19 -20.08 -7.10
C PRO A 83 -1.20 -20.91 -6.28
N ILE A 84 -2.32 -20.30 -5.91
CA ILE A 84 -3.39 -21.03 -5.25
C ILE A 84 -4.13 -21.79 -6.36
N GLU A 85 -4.17 -23.11 -6.26
CA GLU A 85 -4.95 -23.97 -7.18
C GLU A 85 -6.35 -23.37 -7.39
N ASN A 86 -6.72 -23.15 -8.65
CA ASN A 86 -8.00 -22.56 -9.09
C ASN A 86 -8.20 -21.04 -8.91
N PHE A 87 -7.21 -20.27 -8.42
CA PHE A 87 -7.34 -18.82 -8.21
C PHE A 87 -6.42 -17.95 -9.11
N GLY A 88 -5.77 -18.55 -10.10
CA GLY A 88 -5.03 -17.84 -11.14
C GLY A 88 -3.50 -17.79 -10.94
N PRO A 89 -2.80 -16.91 -11.66
CA PRO A 89 -1.34 -16.89 -11.73
C PRO A 89 -0.67 -16.53 -10.38
N VAL A 90 0.66 -16.64 -10.34
CA VAL A 90 1.50 -16.17 -9.22
C VAL A 90 1.19 -14.70 -8.93
N ARG A 91 0.98 -14.39 -7.66
CA ARG A 91 0.63 -13.05 -7.18
C ARG A 91 1.75 -12.47 -6.36
N ALA A 92 1.74 -11.15 -6.23
CA ALA A 92 2.68 -10.44 -5.39
C ALA A 92 1.92 -9.64 -4.33
N HIS A 93 2.33 -9.84 -3.08
CA HIS A 93 1.84 -9.15 -1.90
C HIS A 93 2.87 -8.11 -1.49
N VAL A 94 2.49 -6.84 -1.53
CA VAL A 94 3.31 -5.76 -1.01
C VAL A 94 2.78 -5.36 0.35
N HIS A 95 3.63 -5.31 1.37
CA HIS A 95 3.27 -4.89 2.72
C HIS A 95 4.22 -3.85 3.28
N TRP A 96 3.69 -3.04 4.21
CA TRP A 96 4.39 -1.97 4.91
C TRP A 96 3.81 -1.80 6.32
N PRO A 97 4.55 -1.23 7.28
CA PRO A 97 4.00 -0.93 8.60
C PRO A 97 2.90 0.14 8.47
N ALA A 98 1.77 -0.01 9.17
CA ALA A 98 0.67 0.96 9.07
C ALA A 98 1.05 2.34 9.63
N ILE A 99 1.87 2.33 10.68
CA ILE A 99 2.43 3.50 11.38
C ILE A 99 3.96 3.41 11.32
N ASP A 100 4.62 4.54 11.12
CA ASP A 100 6.07 4.62 11.22
C ASP A 100 6.51 4.70 12.68
N ASP A 101 7.40 3.80 13.10
CA ASP A 101 7.85 3.74 14.50
C ASP A 101 8.73 4.94 14.92
N HIS A 102 9.28 5.69 13.96
CA HIS A 102 10.16 6.82 14.25
C HIS A 102 9.39 8.14 14.32
N THR A 103 8.46 8.39 13.39
CA THR A 103 7.69 9.64 13.34
C THR A 103 6.30 9.53 13.94
N GLY A 104 5.76 8.30 14.08
CA GLY A 104 4.37 8.07 14.51
C GLY A 104 3.34 8.33 13.41
N ASP A 105 3.77 8.65 12.18
CA ASP A 105 2.88 9.01 11.09
C ASP A 105 2.30 7.79 10.36
N SER A 106 1.17 8.00 9.67
CA SER A 106 0.61 6.98 8.80
C SER A 106 1.42 6.81 7.52
N VAL A 107 1.98 5.61 7.34
CA VAL A 107 2.72 5.25 6.12
C VAL A 107 1.77 5.17 4.91
N THR A 108 0.54 4.67 5.10
CA THR A 108 -0.47 4.62 4.04
C THR A 108 -0.85 6.01 3.54
N ALA A 109 -0.92 7.01 4.44
CA ALA A 109 -1.16 8.40 4.04
C ALA A 109 0.02 8.95 3.21
N ALA A 110 1.27 8.67 3.62
CA ALA A 110 2.45 9.05 2.85
C ALA A 110 2.47 8.41 1.45
N LEU A 111 2.18 7.11 1.36
CA LEU A 111 2.04 6.39 0.07
C LEU A 111 0.94 7.01 -0.80
N THR A 112 -0.20 7.37 -0.20
CA THR A 112 -1.29 8.04 -0.90
C THR A 112 -0.82 9.37 -1.51
N ASN A 113 -0.01 10.15 -0.79
CA ASN A 113 0.53 11.41 -1.30
C ASN A 113 1.53 11.18 -2.46
N ILE A 114 2.39 10.16 -2.36
CA ILE A 114 3.32 9.75 -3.43
C ILE A 114 2.56 9.42 -4.72
N TRP A 115 1.52 8.60 -4.60
CA TRP A 115 0.76 8.12 -5.75
C TRP A 115 -0.19 9.16 -6.33
N ALA A 116 -0.76 10.02 -5.50
CA ALA A 116 -1.58 11.13 -5.94
C ALA A 116 -0.76 12.35 -6.42
N GLY A 117 0.58 12.28 -6.41
CA GLY A 117 1.43 13.40 -6.82
C GLY A 117 1.33 14.62 -5.89
N ARG A 118 0.96 14.42 -4.63
CA ARG A 118 0.75 15.46 -3.61
C ARG A 118 1.95 15.65 -2.69
N GLN A 119 3.10 15.09 -3.06
CA GLN A 119 4.34 15.23 -2.30
C GLN A 119 4.81 16.69 -2.25
N ARG A 120 5.12 17.16 -1.05
CA ARG A 120 5.79 18.43 -0.86
C ARG A 120 7.32 18.23 -0.87
N PRO A 121 8.10 19.24 -1.30
CA PRO A 121 9.56 19.15 -1.27
C PRO A 121 10.16 18.93 0.12
N ASP A 122 9.46 19.36 1.16
CA ASP A 122 9.83 19.25 2.58
C ASP A 122 9.21 18.05 3.30
N ASP A 123 8.41 17.22 2.61
CA ASP A 123 7.94 15.97 3.19
C ASP A 123 9.15 15.10 3.52
N VAL A 124 9.20 14.62 4.77
CA VAL A 124 10.29 13.83 5.37
C VAL A 124 10.76 12.66 4.48
N PHE A 125 9.90 12.21 3.58
CA PHE A 125 10.10 11.03 2.77
C PHE A 125 10.23 11.29 1.27
N THR A 126 10.10 12.54 0.82
CA THR A 126 10.15 12.90 -0.60
C THR A 126 11.60 12.96 -1.08
N ARG A 127 11.89 12.28 -2.19
CA ARG A 127 13.15 12.49 -2.91
C ARG A 127 13.06 13.78 -3.71
N ALA A 128 14.01 14.69 -3.50
CA ALA A 128 14.17 15.84 -4.39
C ALA A 128 14.35 15.35 -5.83
N ARG A 129 13.53 15.83 -6.76
CA ARG A 129 13.71 15.53 -8.19
C ARG A 129 15.08 16.06 -8.60
N ARG A 130 15.96 15.18 -9.08
CA ARG A 130 17.21 15.57 -9.75
C ARG A 130 16.92 16.06 -11.15
#